data_AF-A0A2R7Y8M2-F1
#
_entry.id   AF-A0A2R7Y8M2-F1
#
_cell.length_a   1.000
_cell.length_b   1.000
_cell.length_c   1.000
_cell.angle_alpha   90.00
_cell.angle_beta   90.00
_cell.angle_gamma   90.00
#
_symmetry.space_group_name_H-M   'P 1'
#
loop_
_entity.id
_entity.type
_entity.pdbx_description
1 polymer ?
#
loop_
_entity_poly.entity_id
_entity_poly.type
_entity_poly.pdbx_seq_one_letter_code
_entity_poly.pdbx_strand_id
1 'polypeptide(L)'
;MMSMFLDPLTATLILSGVLAFTALITWFIYSVVKSNPTNVSEEFKEPYLAGEPTSTLSRIDAPSNTLFWGFIYGLSRKLYHYLRERMHSGILNEWGEYMSVYLGLLSLIGLLFTALILLRGG
;
A
#
# COMPACT_ATOMS: atom_id res chain seq x y z
N MET A 1 -24.80 25.67 -11.26
CA MET A 1 -23.72 24.70 -11.00
C MET A 1 -23.22 24.22 -12.36
N MET A 2 -22.04 24.64 -12.80
CA MET A 2 -21.56 24.41 -14.16
C MET A 2 -20.92 23.03 -14.24
N SER A 3 -21.59 22.05 -14.86
CA SER A 3 -21.01 20.72 -15.08
C SER A 3 -20.08 20.79 -16.29
N MET A 4 -18.77 20.79 -16.04
CA MET A 4 -17.79 20.50 -17.08
C MET A 4 -17.94 19.03 -17.48
N PHE A 5 -18.63 18.77 -18.59
CA PHE A 5 -18.53 17.49 -19.29
C PHE A 5 -17.18 17.46 -19.99
N LEU A 6 -16.15 17.04 -19.25
CA LEU A 6 -14.85 16.73 -19.84
C LEU A 6 -14.97 15.45 -20.63
N ASP A 7 -14.36 15.44 -21.81
CA ASP A 7 -14.13 14.20 -22.55
C ASP A 7 -13.39 13.19 -21.66
N PRO A 8 -13.77 11.89 -21.64
CA PRO A 8 -13.17 10.89 -20.76
C PRO A 8 -11.65 10.79 -20.84
N LEU A 9 -11.05 11.02 -22.01
CA LEU A 9 -9.60 11.02 -22.18
C LEU A 9 -8.97 12.20 -21.44
N THR A 10 -9.57 13.38 -21.61
CA THR A 10 -9.11 14.63 -20.98
C THR A 10 -9.25 14.54 -19.46
N ALA A 11 -10.37 13.99 -18.98
CA ALA A 11 -10.60 13.78 -17.56
C ALA A 11 -9.56 12.81 -16.95
N THR A 12 -9.26 11.70 -17.64
CA THR A 12 -8.29 10.70 -17.18
C THR A 12 -6.87 11.28 -17.12
N LEU A 13 -6.47 12.08 -18.11
CA LEU A 13 -5.18 12.76 -18.12
C LEU A 13 -5.03 13.75 -16.95
N ILE A 14 -6.04 14.59 -16.73
CA ILE A 14 -6.03 15.57 -15.63
C ILE A 14 -5.95 14.84 -14.28
N LEU A 15 -6.80 13.82 -14.07
CA LEU A 15 -6.79 13.05 -12.83
C LEU A 15 -5.46 12.34 -12.59
N SER A 16 -4.89 11.71 -13.62
CA SER A 16 -3.59 11.03 -13.52
C SER A 16 -2.48 12.02 -13.17
N GLY A 17 -2.51 13.22 -13.74
CA GLY A 17 -1.57 14.31 -13.42
C GLY A 17 -1.71 14.80 -11.97
N VAL A 18 -2.94 15.01 -11.50
CA VAL A 18 -3.22 15.40 -10.10
C VAL A 18 -2.72 14.32 -9.13
N LEU A 19 -2.96 13.04 -9.42
CA LEU A 19 -2.51 11.90 -8.63
C LEU A 19 -0.97 11.80 -8.59
N ALA A 20 -0.31 11.98 -9.73
CA ALA A 20 1.16 11.99 -9.80
C ALA A 20 1.75 13.14 -8.97
N PHE A 21 1.15 14.33 -9.08
CA PHE A 21 1.61 15.50 -8.34
C PHE A 21 1.42 15.35 -6.83
N THR A 22 0.26 14.83 -6.40
CA THR A 22 0.03 14.53 -4.98
C THR A 22 0.98 13.45 -4.46
N ALA A 23 1.19 12.38 -5.23
CA ALA A 23 2.18 11.34 -4.90
C ALA A 23 3.58 11.93 -4.68
N LEU A 24 4.01 12.85 -5.56
CA LEU A 24 5.32 13.50 -5.48
C LEU A 24 5.44 14.38 -4.23
N ILE A 25 4.42 15.18 -3.92
CA ILE A 25 4.38 15.99 -2.68
C ILE A 25 4.46 15.09 -1.45
N THR A 26 3.64 14.03 -1.39
CA THR A 26 3.63 13.12 -0.25
C THR A 26 4.98 12.40 -0.10
N TRP A 27 5.57 11.96 -1.22
CA TRP A 27 6.90 11.34 -1.22
C TRP A 27 7.99 12.31 -0.75
N PHE A 28 7.92 13.58 -1.16
CA PHE A 28 8.86 14.61 -0.73
C PHE A 28 8.76 14.85 0.78
N ILE A 29 7.53 15.02 1.30
CA ILE A 29 7.29 15.17 2.74
C ILE A 29 7.83 13.97 3.50
N TYR A 30 7.52 12.75 3.05
CA TYR A 30 8.04 11.53 3.64
C TYR A 30 9.57 11.52 3.67
N SER A 31 10.21 11.84 2.54
CA SER A 31 11.67 11.79 2.42
C SER A 31 12.37 12.77 3.36
N VAL A 32 11.74 13.90 3.66
CA VAL A 32 12.24 14.90 4.62
C VAL A 32 11.96 14.48 6.07
N VAL A 33 10.81 13.84 6.34
CA VAL A 33 10.34 13.50 7.70
C VAL A 33 10.82 12.12 8.16
N LYS A 34 11.37 11.28 7.27
CA LYS A 34 11.93 9.96 7.57
C LYS A 34 13.09 10.04 8.56
N SER A 35 12.76 9.89 9.84
CA SER A 35 13.72 9.59 10.90
C SER A 35 14.29 8.18 10.70
N ASN A 36 15.58 8.02 11.01
CA ASN A 36 16.25 6.73 10.98
C ASN A 36 15.55 5.79 11.98
N PRO A 37 15.09 4.59 11.57
CA PRO A 37 14.42 3.66 12.45
C PRO A 37 15.47 2.92 13.30
N THR A 38 16.08 3.62 14.26
CA THR A 38 17.03 3.01 15.20
C THR A 38 16.35 2.38 16.41
N ASN A 39 15.06 2.63 16.65
CA ASN A 39 14.32 2.11 17.79
C ASN A 39 12.97 1.54 17.37
N VAL A 40 12.96 0.31 16.87
CA VAL A 40 11.73 -0.49 16.74
C VAL A 40 11.38 -0.98 18.14
N SER A 41 10.25 -0.56 18.72
CA SER A 41 9.86 -1.00 20.06
C SER A 41 9.61 -2.51 20.07
N GLU A 42 10.08 -3.18 21.12
CA GLU A 42 9.93 -4.64 21.26
C GLU A 42 8.47 -5.08 21.39
N GLU A 43 7.59 -4.19 21.86
CA GLU A 43 6.14 -4.40 21.96
C GLU A 43 5.48 -4.67 20.59
N PHE A 44 6.13 -4.29 19.49
CA PHE A 44 5.63 -4.54 18.14
C PHE A 44 5.95 -5.95 17.62
N LYS A 45 6.88 -6.67 18.26
CA LYS A 45 7.34 -7.99 17.81
C LYS A 45 6.49 -9.13 18.36
N GLU A 46 5.73 -8.90 19.42
CA GLU A 46 4.91 -9.95 20.04
C GLU A 46 3.48 -9.94 19.49
N PRO A 47 2.96 -11.08 19.00
CA PRO A 47 1.56 -11.18 18.62
C PRO A 47 0.67 -10.91 19.83
N TYR A 48 -0.31 -10.01 19.68
CA TYR A 48 -1.25 -9.66 20.74
C TYR A 48 -2.18 -10.85 21.01
N LEU A 49 -1.84 -11.67 21.99
CA LEU A 49 -2.53 -12.93 22.32
C LEU A 49 -3.59 -12.75 23.41
N ALA A 50 -4.34 -11.65 23.40
CA ALA A 50 -5.38 -11.37 24.40
C ALA A 50 -4.94 -11.55 25.88
N GLY A 51 -3.65 -11.34 26.17
CA GLY A 51 -3.07 -11.52 27.51
C GLY A 51 -2.49 -12.90 27.81
N GLU A 52 -2.49 -13.84 26.86
CA GLU A 52 -1.87 -15.16 27.03
C GLU A 52 -0.39 -15.18 26.60
N PRO A 53 0.47 -15.93 27.31
CA PRO A 53 1.85 -16.11 26.91
C PRO A 53 1.95 -16.91 25.60
N THR A 54 2.92 -16.58 24.76
CA THR A 54 3.18 -17.25 23.45
C THR A 54 3.43 -18.76 23.59
N SER A 55 3.75 -19.23 24.79
CA SER A 55 3.92 -20.65 25.14
C SER A 55 2.62 -21.46 25.18
N THR A 56 1.45 -20.82 25.22
CA THR A 56 0.15 -21.53 25.28
C THR A 56 -0.26 -22.11 23.91
N LEU A 57 0.28 -21.59 22.80
CA LEU A 57 -0.01 -22.08 21.44
C LEU A 57 1.08 -23.04 20.97
N SER A 58 0.77 -24.34 20.96
CA SER A 58 1.70 -25.40 20.54
C SER A 58 1.97 -25.43 19.02
N ARG A 59 1.13 -24.76 18.21
CA ARG A 59 1.30 -24.52 16.77
C ARG A 59 0.35 -23.40 16.33
N ILE A 60 0.89 -22.28 15.84
CA ILE A 60 0.10 -21.24 15.15
C ILE A 60 -0.11 -21.60 13.67
N ASP A 61 0.56 -22.65 13.19
CA ASP A 61 0.66 -22.92 11.76
C ASP A 61 -0.17 -24.15 11.36
N ALA A 62 -1.12 -23.92 10.44
CA ALA A 62 -1.80 -24.96 9.68
C ALA A 62 -0.79 -25.71 8.79
N PRO A 63 -0.97 -27.02 8.55
CA PRO A 63 -0.01 -27.84 7.83
C PRO A 63 0.24 -27.30 6.41
N SER A 64 1.50 -26.96 6.13
CA SER A 64 2.02 -26.42 4.86
C SER A 64 1.99 -27.41 3.69
N ASN A 65 1.31 -28.56 3.84
CA ASN A 65 1.48 -29.74 2.98
C ASN A 65 0.76 -29.64 1.63
N THR A 66 0.38 -28.44 1.21
CA THR A 66 -0.15 -28.14 -0.11
C THR A 66 0.50 -26.84 -0.58
N LEU A 67 1.30 -26.91 -1.65
CA LEU A 67 2.00 -25.75 -2.23
C LEU A 67 1.08 -24.53 -2.45
N PHE A 68 -0.19 -24.79 -2.80
CA PHE A 68 -1.22 -23.78 -2.91
C PHE A 68 -1.49 -23.06 -1.58
N TRP A 69 -1.72 -23.81 -0.49
CA TRP A 69 -1.96 -23.24 0.83
C TRP A 69 -0.69 -22.65 1.44
N GLY A 70 0.50 -23.21 1.19
CA GLY A 70 1.77 -22.63 1.62
C GLY A 70 2.06 -21.28 0.94
N PHE A 71 1.75 -21.15 -0.35
CA PHE A 71 1.86 -19.89 -1.08
C PHE A 71 0.81 -18.88 -0.62
N ILE A 72 -0.45 -19.29 -0.53
CA ILE A 72 -1.55 -18.43 -0.10
C ILE A 72 -1.32 -17.97 1.34
N TYR A 73 -1.05 -18.86 2.30
CA TYR A 73 -0.74 -18.46 3.68
C TYR A 73 0.54 -17.65 3.76
N GLY A 74 1.62 -18.04 3.07
CA GLY A 74 2.88 -17.30 3.13
C GLY A 74 2.74 -15.88 2.60
N LEU A 75 2.10 -15.71 1.44
CA LEU A 75 1.88 -14.42 0.82
C LEU A 75 0.81 -13.61 1.57
N SER A 76 -0.34 -14.20 1.89
CA SER A 76 -1.42 -13.50 2.60
C SER A 76 -1.02 -13.11 4.02
N ARG A 77 -0.28 -13.96 4.75
CA ARG A 77 0.22 -13.62 6.08
C ARG A 77 1.25 -12.51 6.00
N LYS A 78 2.21 -12.59 5.07
CA LYS A 78 3.17 -11.50 4.84
C LYS A 78 2.48 -10.20 4.44
N LEU A 79 1.50 -10.25 3.55
CA LEU A 79 0.75 -9.09 3.09
C LEU A 79 -0.12 -8.52 4.22
N TYR A 80 -0.78 -9.37 5.00
CA TYR A 80 -1.56 -8.98 6.17
C TYR A 80 -0.70 -8.32 7.23
N HIS A 81 0.43 -8.93 7.59
CA HIS A 81 1.38 -8.33 8.53
C HIS A 81 1.94 -7.03 7.98
N TYR A 82 2.36 -6.98 6.72
CA TYR A 82 2.86 -5.74 6.10
C TYR A 82 1.81 -4.62 6.11
N LEU A 83 0.57 -4.91 5.69
CA LEU A 83 -0.52 -3.94 5.67
C LEU A 83 -0.91 -3.51 7.09
N ARG A 84 -0.99 -4.45 8.03
CA ARG A 84 -1.28 -4.15 9.43
C ARG A 84 -0.16 -3.30 10.02
N GLU A 85 1.09 -3.68 9.83
CA GLU A 85 2.24 -3.04 10.45
C GLU A 85 2.49 -1.65 9.85
N ARG A 86 2.38 -1.49 8.53
CA ARG A 86 2.59 -0.19 7.85
C ARG A 86 1.37 0.73 7.88
N MET A 87 0.14 0.20 7.87
CA MET A 87 -1.07 1.05 7.98
C MET A 87 -1.50 1.33 9.42
N HIS A 88 -1.22 0.45 10.38
CA HIS A 88 -1.59 0.62 11.79
C HIS A 88 -0.40 0.90 12.72
N SER A 89 0.79 1.25 12.22
CA SER A 89 1.87 1.75 13.09
C SER A 89 1.49 3.05 13.81
N GLY A 90 0.48 3.78 13.30
CA GLY A 90 0.09 5.10 13.81
C GLY A 90 1.13 6.19 13.50
N ILE A 91 2.23 5.83 12.83
CA ILE A 91 3.29 6.74 12.42
C ILE A 91 2.86 7.38 11.09
N LEU A 92 2.44 8.64 11.16
CA LEU A 92 2.03 9.47 10.01
C LEU A 92 2.99 9.40 8.81
N ASN A 93 4.27 9.21 9.09
CA ASN A 93 5.30 9.11 8.08
C ASN A 93 5.18 7.82 7.22
N GLU A 94 4.92 6.66 7.84
CA GLU A 94 4.76 5.39 7.10
C GLU A 94 3.49 5.39 6.25
N TRP A 95 2.43 6.05 6.73
CA TRP A 95 1.22 6.30 5.95
C TRP A 95 1.50 7.14 4.69
N GLY A 96 2.36 8.17 4.82
CA GLY A 96 2.78 8.99 3.68
C GLY A 96 3.50 8.19 2.60
N GLU A 97 4.43 7.32 2.98
CA GLU A 97 5.11 6.41 2.05
C GLU A 97 4.10 5.53 1.29
N TYR A 98 3.21 4.87 2.03
CA TYR A 98 2.18 4.01 1.46
C TYR A 98 1.27 4.77 0.47
N MET A 99 0.78 5.95 0.86
CA MET A 99 -0.10 6.74 0.01
C MET A 99 0.61 7.27 -1.23
N SER A 100 1.88 7.66 -1.12
CA SER A 100 2.65 8.11 -2.29
C SER A 100 2.79 7.00 -3.34
N VAL A 101 3.08 5.77 -2.92
CA VAL A 101 3.19 4.61 -3.81
C VAL A 101 1.84 4.25 -4.41
N TYR A 102 0.78 4.25 -3.60
CA TYR A 102 -0.57 3.93 -4.04
C TYR A 102 -1.09 4.93 -5.09
N LEU A 103 -0.96 6.23 -4.83
CA LEU A 103 -1.36 7.29 -5.77
C LEU A 103 -0.52 7.25 -7.05
N GLY A 104 0.79 6.96 -6.94
CA GLY A 104 1.67 6.76 -8.09
C GLY A 104 1.24 5.57 -8.96
N LEU A 105 0.90 4.44 -8.34
CA LEU A 105 0.39 3.26 -9.04
C LEU A 105 -0.91 3.56 -9.79
N LEU A 106 -1.87 4.25 -9.15
CA LEU A 106 -3.12 4.64 -9.79
C LEU A 106 -2.89 5.58 -10.98
N SER A 107 -1.97 6.53 -10.85
CA SER A 107 -1.57 7.41 -11.95
C SER A 107 -0.97 6.62 -13.12
N LEU A 108 -0.08 5.67 -12.84
CA LEU A 108 0.53 4.80 -13.86
C LEU A 108 -0.53 3.98 -14.62
N ILE A 109 -1.50 3.41 -13.90
CA ILE A 109 -2.60 2.64 -14.51
C ILE A 109 -3.45 3.56 -15.41
N GLY A 110 -3.77 4.77 -14.96
CA GLY A 110 -4.50 5.76 -15.76
C GLY A 110 -3.77 6.15 -17.05
N LEU A 111 -2.45 6.38 -16.96
CA LEU A 111 -1.61 6.69 -18.12
C LEU A 111 -1.51 5.50 -19.09
N LEU A 112 -1.34 4.28 -18.58
CA LEU A 112 -1.34 3.06 -19.40
C LEU A 112 -2.67 2.89 -20.15
N PHE A 113 -3.80 3.11 -19.48
CA PHE A 113 -5.10 3.01 -20.10
C PHE A 113 -5.28 4.07 -21.21
N THR A 114 -4.82 5.29 -20.95
CA THR A 114 -4.80 6.38 -21.94
C THR A 114 -3.93 6.00 -23.15
N ALA A 115 -2.73 5.46 -22.92
CA ALA A 115 -1.84 5.02 -23.98
C ALA A 115 -2.44 3.90 -24.83
N LEU A 116 -3.10 2.91 -24.20
CA LEU A 116 -3.78 1.83 -24.91
C LEU A 116 -4.94 2.33 -25.78
N ILE A 117 -5.71 3.31 -25.30
CA ILE A 117 -6.78 3.93 -26.08
C ILE A 117 -6.21 4.65 -27.30
N LEU A 118 -5.14 5.44 -27.12
CA LEU A 118 -4.49 6.15 -28.22
C LEU A 118 -3.91 5.20 -29.27
N LEU A 119 -3.29 4.09 -28.83
CA LEU A 119 -2.73 3.07 -29.73
C LEU A 119 -3.82 2.28 -30.49
N ARG A 120 -5.04 2.19 -29.94
CA ARG A 120 -6.18 1.49 -30.57
C ARG A 120 -7.01 2.42 -31.46
N GLY A 121 -7.04 3.70 -31.15
CA GLY A 121 -7.81 4.73 -31.87
C GLY A 121 -7.04 5.49 -32.94
N GLY A 122 -5.75 5.18 -33.13
CA GLY A 122 -4.90 5.68 -34.23
C GLY A 122 -4.82 4.73 -35.41
#